data_AF-A0A8T2T8J7-F1
#
_entry.id   AF-A0A8T2T8J7-F1
#
_cell.length_a   1.000
_cell.length_b   1.000
_cell.length_c   1.000
_cell.angle_alpha   90.00
_cell.angle_beta   90.00
_cell.angle_gamma   90.00
#
_symmetry.space_group_name_H-M   'P 1'
#
loop_
_entity.id
_entity.type
_entity.pdbx_description
1 polymer ?
#
loop_
_entity_poly.entity_id
_entity_poly.type
_entity_poly.pdbx_seq_one_letter_code
_entity_poly.pdbx_strand_id
1 'polypeptide(L)'
;MEYQFKGFQYPSLFKMVAQRPGGPPQVRLIGGNAPHYSVTSIQMNTLFARLEHIGRQLKACAESFGVPFQFTPWVGKTGVFKMKEFVDPNRDPEEVLVVLSVYPLRYIDEDLLSPPEKRHKILQSIRSLNPEAYIQGIVTASYSTPFFYRRFKEALYHFESQYDMLDTFLDRENADRFVFESEILGRAVLNIVGCEQTQLVKKVEKYNQSYASVSNAGFEQIPLNQDLKLQVQNILQSWHKNFMVADDLNYLLMGWKGRMLHALDVCRGPRV
;
A
#
# COMPACT_ATOMS: atom_id res chain seq x y z
N MET A 1 -5.22 -11.57 8.16
CA MET A 1 -5.13 -10.17 8.66
C MET A 1 -3.82 -9.57 8.17
N GLU A 2 -3.77 -9.11 6.91
CA GLU A 2 -2.63 -8.34 6.39
C GLU A 2 -2.77 -6.91 6.90
N TYR A 3 -2.15 -6.62 8.03
CA TYR A 3 -2.13 -5.27 8.56
C TYR A 3 -0.70 -4.76 8.40
N GLN A 4 -0.49 -3.92 7.38
CA GLN A 4 0.78 -3.22 7.11
C GLN A 4 1.09 -2.14 8.15
N PHE A 5 1.04 -2.49 9.43
CA PHE A 5 1.13 -1.54 10.53
C PHE A 5 2.28 -1.93 11.44
N LYS A 6 3.50 -1.96 10.91
CA LYS A 6 4.73 -2.01 11.72
C LYS A 6 5.53 -0.70 11.67
N GLY A 7 5.13 0.26 10.82
CA GLY A 7 5.79 1.56 10.69
C GLY A 7 7.20 1.52 10.09
N PHE A 8 7.66 0.37 9.59
CA PHE A 8 9.03 0.14 9.12
C PHE A 8 9.47 1.04 7.96
N GLN A 9 8.54 1.66 7.23
CA GLN A 9 8.86 2.59 6.16
C GLN A 9 9.38 3.95 6.68
N TYR A 10 9.05 4.33 7.91
CA TYR A 10 9.30 5.69 8.42
C TYR A 10 10.70 5.94 9.00
N PRO A 11 11.44 4.98 9.58
CA PRO A 11 12.82 5.22 10.02
C PRO A 11 13.73 5.77 8.92
N SER A 12 13.64 5.23 7.70
CA SER A 12 14.41 5.74 6.55
C SER A 12 13.99 7.17 6.17
N LEU A 13 12.70 7.48 6.26
CA LEU A 13 12.19 8.84 6.06
C LEU A 13 12.75 9.80 7.12
N PHE A 14 12.70 9.43 8.40
CA PHE A 14 13.22 10.25 9.51
C PHE A 14 14.71 10.54 9.34
N LYS A 15 15.50 9.50 9.02
CA LYS A 15 16.92 9.67 8.72
C LYS A 15 17.16 10.65 7.57
N MET A 16 16.38 10.56 6.49
CA MET A 16 16.50 11.44 5.33
C MET A 16 16.12 12.88 5.66
N VAL A 17 15.01 13.11 6.38
CA VAL A 17 14.57 14.48 6.71
C VAL A 17 15.47 15.15 7.76
N ALA A 18 16.08 14.37 8.65
CA ALA A 18 17.08 14.87 9.60
C ALA A 18 18.33 15.46 8.91
N GLN A 19 18.64 14.98 7.71
CA GLN A 19 19.83 15.41 6.94
C GLN A 19 19.56 16.58 5.99
N ARG A 20 18.35 17.15 6.01
CA ARG A 20 18.00 18.26 5.12
C ARG A 20 18.80 19.52 5.44
N PRO A 21 19.25 20.29 4.42
CA PRO A 21 19.77 21.63 4.63
C PRO A 21 18.74 22.50 5.36
N GLY A 22 19.15 23.16 6.45
CA GLY A 22 18.24 23.94 7.31
C GLY A 22 17.63 23.16 8.48
N GLY A 23 17.93 21.86 8.63
CA GLY A 23 17.46 21.01 9.72
C GLY A 23 16.16 20.26 9.41
N PRO A 24 15.73 19.36 10.32
CA PRO A 24 14.52 18.57 10.14
C PRO A 24 13.25 19.45 10.22
N PRO A 25 12.30 19.29 9.29
CA PRO A 25 10.97 19.89 9.42
C PRO A 25 10.16 19.18 10.50
N GLN A 26 9.06 19.82 10.95
CA GLN A 26 8.01 19.12 11.68
C GLN A 26 7.38 18.05 10.78
N VAL A 27 7.36 16.80 11.23
CA VAL A 27 6.71 15.69 10.53
C VAL A 27 5.41 15.32 11.26
N ARG A 28 4.32 15.27 10.52
CA ARG A 28 3.02 14.78 11.00
C ARG A 28 2.61 13.54 10.22
N LEU A 29 2.16 12.51 10.92
CA LEU A 29 1.67 11.29 10.30
C LEU A 29 0.28 10.95 10.83
N ILE A 30 -0.69 10.87 9.92
CA ILE A 30 -2.00 10.30 10.19
C ILE A 30 -1.96 8.82 9.83
N GLY A 31 -1.92 7.96 10.85
CA GLY A 31 -1.89 6.51 10.67
C GLY A 31 -3.30 5.95 10.55
N GLY A 32 -3.77 5.76 9.32
CA GLY A 32 -5.13 5.31 9.05
C GLY A 32 -5.28 3.79 8.88
N ASN A 33 -6.37 3.23 9.41
CA ASN A 33 -6.88 1.91 9.06
C ASN A 33 -8.32 2.02 8.53
N ALA A 34 -8.57 1.42 7.37
CA ALA A 34 -9.92 1.17 6.86
C ALA A 34 -10.25 -0.32 7.14
N PRO A 35 -10.75 -0.64 8.34
CA PRO A 35 -11.01 -2.01 8.75
C PRO A 35 -12.07 -2.67 7.85
N HIS A 36 -11.91 -3.97 7.65
CA HIS A 36 -12.89 -4.81 6.94
C HIS A 36 -14.28 -4.70 7.60
N TYR A 37 -15.36 -4.82 6.81
CA TYR A 37 -16.72 -4.62 7.33
C TYR A 37 -17.12 -5.59 8.44
N SER A 38 -16.50 -6.78 8.47
CA SER A 38 -16.72 -7.79 9.51
C SER A 38 -16.06 -7.47 10.85
N VAL A 39 -15.38 -6.32 10.97
CA VAL A 39 -14.68 -5.91 12.19
C VAL A 39 -15.68 -5.38 13.20
N THR A 40 -15.78 -6.05 14.36
CA THR A 40 -16.67 -5.65 15.45
C THR A 40 -16.15 -4.43 16.20
N SER A 41 -17.00 -3.74 16.95
CA SER A 41 -16.59 -2.59 17.78
C SER A 41 -15.47 -2.91 18.77
N ILE A 42 -15.41 -4.14 19.31
CA ILE A 42 -14.32 -4.60 20.19
C ILE A 42 -13.00 -4.71 19.43
N GLN A 43 -13.06 -5.21 18.19
CA GLN A 43 -11.90 -5.30 17.32
C GLN A 43 -11.43 -3.91 16.87
N MET A 44 -12.34 -2.94 16.70
CA MET A 44 -11.98 -1.54 16.43
C MET A 44 -11.13 -0.91 17.56
N ASN A 45 -11.54 -1.10 18.82
CA ASN A 45 -10.76 -0.60 19.97
C ASN A 45 -9.37 -1.23 20.03
N THR A 46 -9.28 -2.52 19.71
CA THR A 46 -8.00 -3.24 19.64
C THR A 46 -7.11 -2.67 18.52
N LEU A 47 -7.68 -2.36 17.36
CA LEU A 47 -6.95 -1.73 16.25
C LEU A 47 -6.46 -0.33 16.59
N PHE A 48 -7.30 0.47 17.26
CA PHE A 48 -6.92 1.80 17.73
C PHE A 48 -5.74 1.74 18.71
N ALA A 49 -5.83 0.88 19.74
CA ALA A 49 -4.75 0.69 20.71
C ALA A 49 -3.43 0.23 20.06
N ARG A 50 -3.51 -0.61 19.01
CA ARG A 50 -2.34 -1.00 18.21
C ARG A 50 -1.74 0.18 17.44
N LEU A 51 -2.57 1.01 16.80
CA LEU A 51 -2.10 2.22 16.11
C LEU A 51 -1.44 3.20 17.08
N GLU A 52 -1.99 3.39 18.27
CA GLU A 52 -1.37 4.22 19.30
C GLU A 52 -0.01 3.67 19.74
N HIS A 53 0.11 2.36 19.91
CA HIS A 53 1.39 1.72 20.24
C HIS A 53 2.44 1.97 19.15
N ILE A 54 2.08 1.80 17.89
CA ILE A 54 2.96 2.09 16.75
C ILE A 54 3.32 3.57 16.71
N GLY A 55 2.36 4.46 16.94
CA GLY A 55 2.59 5.90 17.03
C GLY A 55 3.65 6.27 18.07
N ARG A 56 3.61 5.63 19.25
CA ARG A 56 4.63 5.81 20.29
C ARG A 56 6.01 5.32 19.85
N GLN A 57 6.09 4.16 19.19
CA GLN A 57 7.35 3.64 18.66
C GLN A 57 7.93 4.55 17.57
N LEU A 58 7.09 5.05 16.67
CA LEU A 58 7.50 5.99 15.64
C LEU A 58 7.96 7.32 16.21
N LYS A 59 7.30 7.81 17.26
CA LYS A 59 7.73 9.02 17.98
C LYS A 59 9.10 8.85 18.60
N ALA A 60 9.33 7.76 19.34
CA ALA A 60 10.64 7.47 19.92
C ALA A 60 11.73 7.32 18.84
N CYS A 61 11.39 6.74 17.68
CA CYS A 61 12.29 6.63 16.55
C CYS A 61 12.60 7.99 15.90
N ALA A 62 11.61 8.87 15.72
CA ALA A 62 11.84 10.20 15.19
C ALA A 62 12.70 11.05 16.14
N GLU A 63 12.45 10.95 17.44
CA GLU A 63 13.23 11.62 18.49
C GLU A 63 14.70 11.19 18.47
N SER A 64 15.00 9.90 18.23
CA SER A 64 16.39 9.44 18.13
C SER A 64 17.14 9.96 16.90
N PHE A 65 16.42 10.43 15.87
CA PHE A 65 16.99 11.15 14.72
C PHE A 65 16.91 12.69 14.87
N GLY A 66 16.40 13.20 15.99
CA GLY A 66 16.21 14.64 16.22
C GLY A 66 15.10 15.27 15.37
N VAL A 67 14.14 14.48 14.89
CA VAL A 67 13.03 14.93 14.03
C VAL A 67 11.81 15.26 14.88
N PRO A 68 11.29 16.50 14.85
CA PRO A 68 10.03 16.84 15.51
C PRO A 68 8.87 16.06 14.88
N PHE A 69 8.14 15.27 15.67
CA PHE A 69 7.16 14.32 15.14
C PHE A 69 5.85 14.29 15.92
N GLN A 70 4.73 14.22 15.19
CA GLN A 70 3.39 13.98 15.73
C GLN A 70 2.71 12.84 14.98
N PHE A 71 2.06 11.95 15.73
CA PHE A 71 1.25 10.87 15.17
C PHE A 71 -0.21 11.01 15.60
N THR A 72 -1.11 10.88 14.63
CA THR A 72 -2.56 10.86 14.86
C THR A 72 -3.13 9.52 14.39
N PRO A 73 -3.58 8.64 15.29
CA PRO A 73 -4.23 7.39 14.90
C PRO A 73 -5.61 7.66 14.31
N TRP A 74 -5.96 6.97 13.22
CA TRP A 74 -7.30 7.01 12.64
C TRP A 74 -7.81 5.60 12.35
N VAL A 75 -9.01 5.30 12.82
CA VAL A 75 -9.73 4.05 12.51
C VAL A 75 -11.06 4.44 11.87
N GLY A 76 -11.21 4.15 10.58
CA GLY A 76 -12.41 4.48 9.82
C GLY A 76 -13.63 3.70 10.28
N LYS A 77 -14.80 4.34 10.21
CA LYS A 77 -16.10 3.65 10.22
C LYS A 77 -16.45 3.27 8.78
N THR A 78 -17.05 2.09 8.59
CA THR A 78 -17.38 1.53 7.27
C THR A 78 -18.24 2.49 6.43
N GLY A 79 -18.03 2.49 5.11
CA GLY A 79 -18.95 3.12 4.14
C GLY A 79 -18.86 4.64 3.95
N VAL A 80 -18.10 5.39 4.77
CA VAL A 80 -17.99 6.86 4.66
C VAL A 80 -16.53 7.29 4.60
N PHE A 81 -15.96 7.36 3.39
CA PHE A 81 -14.60 7.88 3.15
C PHE A 81 -14.62 9.41 3.07
N LYS A 82 -14.87 10.07 4.19
CA LYS A 82 -14.76 11.54 4.26
C LYS A 82 -13.39 11.93 4.78
N MET A 83 -12.40 11.90 3.88
CA MET A 83 -11.01 12.11 4.31
C MET A 83 -10.75 13.49 4.89
N LYS A 84 -11.37 14.52 4.30
CA LYS A 84 -11.29 15.89 4.80
C LYS A 84 -11.68 16.05 6.26
N GLU A 85 -12.77 15.40 6.69
CA GLU A 85 -13.28 15.53 8.07
C GLU A 85 -12.27 15.06 9.12
N PHE A 86 -11.30 14.22 8.77
CA PHE A 86 -10.25 13.78 9.69
C PHE A 86 -8.87 14.36 9.38
N VAL A 87 -8.55 14.68 8.13
CA VAL A 87 -7.26 15.27 7.76
C VAL A 87 -7.22 16.75 8.10
N ASP A 88 -8.21 17.52 7.65
CA ASP A 88 -8.20 18.98 7.75
C ASP A 88 -8.08 19.48 9.20
N PRO A 89 -8.76 18.90 10.22
CA PRO A 89 -8.58 19.32 11.61
C PRO A 89 -7.20 19.01 12.21
N ASN A 90 -6.43 18.11 11.59
CA ASN A 90 -5.13 17.65 12.07
C ASN A 90 -3.97 18.18 11.20
N ARG A 91 -4.28 19.05 10.22
CA ARG A 91 -3.37 19.56 9.21
C ARG A 91 -3.23 21.08 9.33
N ASP A 92 -2.01 21.57 9.19
CA ASP A 92 -1.77 23.00 8.92
C ASP A 92 -1.95 23.28 7.41
N PRO A 93 -2.73 24.31 7.00
CA PRO A 93 -2.88 24.67 5.58
C PRO A 93 -1.56 24.89 4.83
N GLU A 94 -0.52 25.35 5.52
CA GLU A 94 0.81 25.61 4.94
C GLU A 94 1.68 24.33 4.85
N GLU A 95 1.21 23.20 5.40
CA GLU A 95 1.98 21.95 5.35
C GLU A 95 1.87 21.25 3.98
N VAL A 96 2.99 20.67 3.55
CA VAL A 96 3.04 19.80 2.37
C VAL A 96 2.39 18.46 2.70
N LEU A 97 1.26 18.17 2.07
CA LEU A 97 0.54 16.92 2.25
C LEU A 97 1.00 15.87 1.21
N VAL A 98 1.41 14.71 1.70
CA VAL A 98 1.66 13.50 0.89
C VAL A 98 0.71 12.40 1.36
N VAL A 99 -0.01 11.78 0.42
CA VAL A 99 -0.89 10.64 0.72
C VAL A 99 -0.23 9.36 0.21
N LEU A 100 -0.03 8.39 1.11
CA LEU A 100 0.55 7.09 0.79
C LEU A 100 -0.53 5.99 0.90
N SER A 101 -0.76 5.26 -0.18
CA SER A 101 -1.76 4.19 -0.29
C SER A 101 -1.14 2.92 -0.88
N VAL A 102 -0.41 2.17 -0.07
CA VAL A 102 0.26 0.93 -0.52
C VAL A 102 -0.64 -0.26 -0.24
N TYR A 103 -1.30 -0.79 -1.27
CA TYR A 103 -2.17 -1.96 -1.21
C TYR A 103 -3.54 -1.90 -0.50
N PRO A 104 -4.02 -0.82 0.16
CA PRO A 104 -5.32 -0.87 0.84
C PRO A 104 -6.48 -0.95 -0.16
N LEU A 105 -6.28 -0.46 -1.39
CA LEU A 105 -7.32 -0.47 -2.43
C LEU A 105 -7.66 -1.89 -2.93
N ARG A 106 -6.83 -2.90 -2.61
CA ARG A 106 -7.11 -4.32 -2.92
C ARG A 106 -8.21 -4.92 -2.04
N TYR A 107 -8.56 -4.24 -0.96
CA TYR A 107 -9.55 -4.67 0.04
C TYR A 107 -10.89 -3.94 -0.10
N ILE A 108 -11.08 -3.17 -1.18
CA ILE A 108 -12.35 -2.50 -1.46
C ILE A 108 -13.28 -3.49 -2.16
N ASP A 109 -13.75 -4.49 -1.43
CA ASP A 109 -14.87 -5.32 -1.90
C ASP A 109 -15.94 -5.54 -0.81
N GLU A 110 -17.19 -5.51 -1.31
CA GLU A 110 -18.51 -5.69 -0.65
C GLU A 110 -19.19 -4.49 0.05
N ASP A 111 -20.32 -4.08 -0.55
CA ASP A 111 -21.46 -3.22 -0.11
C ASP A 111 -22.00 -2.45 -1.33
N LEU A 112 -23.26 -2.70 -1.76
CA LEU A 112 -24.20 -2.00 -2.68
C LEU A 112 -23.73 -1.16 -3.91
N LEU A 113 -22.47 -0.74 -4.00
CA LEU A 113 -21.82 -0.03 -5.11
C LEU A 113 -20.85 -0.98 -5.81
N SER A 114 -20.72 -0.86 -7.12
CA SER A 114 -19.72 -1.62 -7.87
C SER A 114 -18.29 -1.25 -7.38
N PRO A 115 -17.33 -2.19 -7.34
CA PRO A 115 -15.95 -1.91 -6.89
C PRO A 115 -15.27 -0.70 -7.57
N PRO A 116 -15.46 -0.46 -8.89
CA PRO A 116 -14.95 0.74 -9.56
C PRO A 116 -15.48 2.06 -8.99
N GLU A 117 -16.76 2.12 -8.63
CA GLU A 117 -17.38 3.33 -8.08
C GLU A 117 -16.84 3.68 -6.68
N LYS A 118 -16.62 2.67 -5.83
CA LYS A 118 -16.02 2.88 -4.50
C LYS A 118 -14.58 3.36 -4.60
N ARG A 119 -13.77 2.73 -5.44
CA ARG A 119 -12.39 3.15 -5.70
C ARG A 119 -12.36 4.59 -6.21
N HIS A 120 -13.24 4.92 -7.16
CA HIS A 120 -13.35 6.28 -7.67
C HIS A 120 -13.71 7.29 -6.57
N LYS A 121 -14.70 6.99 -5.70
CA LYS A 121 -15.04 7.84 -4.55
C LYS A 121 -13.88 8.03 -3.58
N ILE A 122 -13.09 6.98 -3.31
CA ILE A 122 -11.89 7.07 -2.47
C ILE A 122 -10.85 7.99 -3.12
N LEU A 123 -10.58 7.80 -4.42
CA LEU A 123 -9.63 8.64 -5.15
C LEU A 123 -10.10 10.10 -5.20
N GLN A 124 -11.40 10.36 -5.41
CA GLN A 124 -11.97 11.71 -5.32
C GLN A 124 -11.81 12.31 -3.92
N SER A 125 -12.05 11.52 -2.87
CA SER A 125 -11.85 11.96 -1.47
C SER A 125 -10.39 12.33 -1.22
N ILE A 126 -9.44 11.51 -1.69
CA ILE A 126 -7.99 11.82 -1.63
C ILE A 126 -7.68 13.09 -2.44
N ARG A 127 -8.20 13.22 -3.67
CA ARG A 127 -7.97 14.39 -4.52
C ARG A 127 -8.46 15.67 -3.86
N SER A 128 -9.58 15.58 -3.15
CA SER A 128 -10.18 16.73 -2.46
C SER A 128 -9.27 17.31 -1.37
N LEU A 129 -8.38 16.50 -0.76
CA LEU A 129 -7.37 16.96 0.21
C LEU A 129 -6.29 17.85 -0.41
N ASN A 130 -6.24 17.91 -1.76
CA ASN A 130 -5.22 18.59 -2.53
C ASN A 130 -3.78 18.23 -2.10
N PRO A 131 -3.39 16.94 -2.13
CA PRO A 131 -2.04 16.54 -1.79
C PRO A 131 -1.03 16.98 -2.86
N GLU A 132 0.18 17.32 -2.45
CA GLU A 132 1.30 17.59 -3.35
C GLU A 132 1.71 16.32 -4.09
N ALA A 133 1.66 15.18 -3.41
CA ALA A 133 1.90 13.88 -4.00
C ALA A 133 0.95 12.81 -3.44
N TYR A 134 0.46 11.96 -4.33
CA TYR A 134 -0.25 10.72 -4.05
C TYR A 134 0.61 9.56 -4.50
N ILE A 135 1.05 8.73 -3.57
CA ILE A 135 1.85 7.53 -3.84
C ILE A 135 0.95 6.32 -3.65
N GLN A 136 0.83 5.47 -4.67
CA GLN A 136 0.07 4.23 -4.55
C GLN A 136 0.94 3.01 -4.83
N GLY A 137 0.59 1.90 -4.18
CA GLY A 137 1.19 0.60 -4.41
C GLY A 137 0.15 -0.44 -4.80
N ILE A 138 0.47 -1.15 -5.87
CA ILE A 138 -0.43 -2.08 -6.56
C ILE A 138 0.27 -3.43 -6.66
N VAL A 139 -0.48 -4.52 -6.51
CA VAL A 139 0.03 -5.84 -6.85
C VAL A 139 -0.17 -6.09 -8.33
N THR A 140 0.89 -6.47 -9.03
CA THR A 140 0.86 -6.74 -10.46
C THR A 140 0.44 -8.19 -10.69
N ALA A 141 -0.85 -8.47 -10.52
CA ALA A 141 -1.39 -9.79 -10.79
C ALA A 141 -2.60 -9.74 -11.75
N SER A 142 -2.71 -10.77 -12.59
CA SER A 142 -3.72 -10.86 -13.64
C SER A 142 -4.77 -11.95 -13.37
N TYR A 143 -4.91 -12.38 -12.11
CA TYR A 143 -5.85 -13.45 -11.73
C TYR A 143 -7.29 -12.96 -11.46
N SER A 144 -7.65 -11.73 -11.86
CA SER A 144 -9.04 -11.21 -11.79
C SER A 144 -9.89 -11.52 -13.03
N THR A 145 -9.44 -12.45 -13.87
CA THR A 145 -10.12 -12.86 -15.11
C THR A 145 -11.31 -13.79 -14.84
N PRO A 146 -12.42 -13.70 -15.62
CA PRO A 146 -13.58 -14.59 -15.47
C PRO A 146 -13.26 -16.05 -15.76
N PHE A 147 -12.31 -16.31 -16.65
CA PHE A 147 -11.98 -17.66 -17.09
C PHE A 147 -11.16 -18.40 -16.03
N PHE A 148 -11.75 -19.44 -15.42
CA PHE A 148 -11.12 -20.21 -14.34
C PHE A 148 -9.72 -20.70 -14.69
N TYR A 149 -9.53 -21.36 -15.84
CA TYR A 149 -8.23 -21.90 -16.24
C TYR A 149 -7.14 -20.82 -16.28
N ARG A 150 -7.45 -19.66 -16.87
CA ARG A 150 -6.52 -18.52 -16.93
C ARG A 150 -6.26 -17.96 -15.53
N ARG A 151 -7.30 -17.79 -14.71
CA ARG A 151 -7.19 -17.33 -13.32
C ARG A 151 -6.30 -18.26 -12.49
N PHE A 152 -6.54 -19.57 -12.55
CA PHE A 152 -5.77 -20.60 -11.85
C PHE A 152 -4.30 -20.55 -12.26
N LYS A 153 -4.02 -20.55 -13.57
CA LYS A 153 -2.64 -20.49 -14.09
C LYS A 153 -1.92 -19.20 -13.67
N GLU A 154 -2.59 -18.06 -13.74
CA GLU A 154 -2.02 -16.78 -13.31
C GLU A 154 -1.76 -16.72 -11.79
N ALA A 155 -2.69 -17.24 -10.99
CA ALA A 155 -2.54 -17.34 -9.54
C ALA A 155 -1.39 -18.28 -9.18
N LEU A 156 -1.34 -19.49 -9.76
CA LEU A 156 -0.29 -20.47 -9.50
C LEU A 156 1.10 -19.86 -9.65
N TYR A 157 1.39 -19.29 -10.81
CA TYR A 157 2.70 -18.69 -11.07
C TYR A 157 2.98 -17.42 -10.23
N HIS A 158 1.96 -16.63 -9.89
CA HIS A 158 2.14 -15.45 -9.03
C HIS A 158 2.50 -15.86 -7.60
N PHE A 159 1.81 -16.85 -7.05
CA PHE A 159 2.08 -17.36 -5.71
C PHE A 159 3.35 -18.20 -5.67
N GLU A 160 3.63 -19.03 -6.67
CA GLU A 160 4.89 -19.76 -6.82
C GLU A 160 6.10 -18.82 -6.68
N SER A 161 6.06 -17.66 -7.35
CA SER A 161 7.14 -16.66 -7.24
C SER A 161 7.32 -16.12 -5.81
N GLN A 162 6.23 -15.96 -5.06
CA GLN A 162 6.28 -15.51 -3.66
C GLN A 162 6.76 -16.62 -2.71
N TYR A 163 6.27 -17.86 -2.88
CA TYR A 163 6.74 -19.00 -2.09
C TYR A 163 8.21 -19.30 -2.34
N ASP A 164 8.68 -19.22 -3.60
CA ASP A 164 10.09 -19.38 -3.94
C ASP A 164 10.96 -18.26 -3.35
N MET A 165 10.46 -17.02 -3.32
CA MET A 165 11.12 -15.93 -2.61
C MET A 165 11.25 -16.23 -1.11
N LEU A 166 10.18 -16.68 -0.46
CA LEU A 166 10.22 -17.07 0.97
C LEU A 166 11.19 -18.22 1.22
N ASP A 167 11.21 -19.25 0.36
CA ASP A 167 12.15 -20.37 0.46
C ASP A 167 13.61 -19.96 0.28
N THR A 168 13.86 -18.84 -0.42
CA THR A 168 15.21 -18.31 -0.62
C THR A 168 15.73 -17.55 0.61
N PHE A 169 14.85 -16.87 1.36
CA PHE A 169 15.26 -15.97 2.44
C PHE A 169 14.95 -16.47 3.85
N LEU A 170 14.07 -17.45 4.01
CA LEU A 170 13.58 -17.90 5.31
C LEU A 170 13.67 -19.41 5.43
N ASP A 171 14.13 -19.90 6.58
CA ASP A 171 14.16 -21.33 6.89
C ASP A 171 12.75 -21.94 6.87
N ARG A 172 12.65 -23.22 6.50
CA ARG A 172 11.35 -23.91 6.37
C ARG A 172 10.67 -24.12 7.72
N GLU A 173 11.46 -24.26 8.77
CA GLU A 173 11.03 -24.43 10.15
C GLU A 173 10.66 -23.10 10.82
N ASN A 174 10.82 -21.96 10.12
CA ASN A 174 10.49 -20.65 10.66
C ASN A 174 8.97 -20.52 10.86
N ALA A 175 8.55 -20.31 12.12
CA ALA A 175 7.12 -20.21 12.47
C ALA A 175 6.43 -19.00 11.82
N ASP A 176 7.11 -17.86 11.70
CA ASP A 176 6.55 -16.66 11.05
C ASP A 176 6.35 -16.90 9.54
N ARG A 177 7.27 -17.61 8.90
CA ARG A 177 7.13 -18.07 7.49
C ARG A 177 5.88 -18.93 7.35
N PHE A 178 5.72 -19.95 8.19
CA PHE A 178 4.55 -20.82 8.16
C PHE A 178 3.24 -20.04 8.30
N VAL A 179 3.17 -19.10 9.25
CA VAL A 179 1.99 -18.24 9.44
C VAL A 179 1.75 -17.37 8.22
N PHE A 180 2.79 -16.77 7.63
CA PHE A 180 2.63 -15.95 6.44
C PHE A 180 2.16 -16.77 5.23
N GLU A 181 2.80 -17.91 4.97
CA GLU A 181 2.43 -18.82 3.88
C GLU A 181 0.98 -19.29 4.02
N SER A 182 0.57 -19.77 5.20
CA SER A 182 -0.78 -20.31 5.42
C SER A 182 -1.86 -19.23 5.53
N GLU A 183 -1.66 -18.22 6.37
CA GLU A 183 -2.71 -17.26 6.76
C GLU A 183 -2.79 -16.04 5.83
N ILE A 184 -1.75 -15.78 5.04
CA ILE A 184 -1.70 -14.63 4.13
C ILE A 184 -1.79 -15.11 2.69
N LEU A 185 -0.81 -15.87 2.22
CA LEU A 185 -0.76 -16.36 0.84
C LEU A 185 -1.81 -17.45 0.60
N GLY A 186 -1.89 -18.46 1.46
CA GLY A 186 -2.81 -19.59 1.36
C GLY A 186 -4.27 -19.15 1.34
N ARG A 187 -4.66 -18.24 2.26
CA ARG A 187 -6.01 -17.64 2.23
C ARG A 187 -6.28 -16.84 0.95
N ALA A 188 -5.28 -16.14 0.41
CA ALA A 188 -5.44 -15.44 -0.87
C ALA A 188 -5.65 -16.43 -2.02
N VAL A 189 -4.88 -17.52 -2.08
CA VAL A 189 -5.03 -18.61 -3.05
C VAL A 189 -6.44 -19.20 -2.97
N LEU A 190 -6.90 -19.55 -1.76
CA LEU A 190 -8.24 -20.11 -1.53
C LEU A 190 -9.35 -19.17 -2.02
N ASN A 191 -9.23 -17.87 -1.76
CA ASN A 191 -10.19 -16.89 -2.26
C ASN A 191 -10.18 -16.84 -3.80
N ILE A 192 -9.00 -16.66 -4.41
CA ILE A 192 -8.86 -16.47 -5.87
C ILE A 192 -9.27 -17.70 -6.68
N VAL A 193 -8.92 -18.90 -6.19
CA VAL A 193 -9.18 -20.16 -6.88
C VAL A 193 -10.54 -20.74 -6.51
N GLY A 194 -10.91 -20.67 -5.23
CA GLY A 194 -12.08 -21.35 -4.68
C GLY A 194 -13.39 -20.54 -4.74
N CYS A 195 -13.33 -19.20 -4.80
CA CYS A 195 -14.54 -18.37 -4.89
C CYS A 195 -14.88 -18.00 -6.34
N GLU A 196 -16.18 -17.92 -6.64
CA GLU A 196 -16.67 -17.36 -7.90
C GLU A 196 -16.58 -15.82 -7.90
N GLN A 197 -16.62 -15.20 -9.08
CA GLN A 197 -16.25 -13.78 -9.26
C GLN A 197 -17.02 -12.79 -8.39
N THR A 198 -18.29 -13.05 -8.08
CA THR A 198 -19.12 -12.18 -7.24
C THR A 198 -18.77 -12.26 -5.75
N GLN A 199 -17.98 -13.26 -5.36
CA GLN A 199 -17.57 -13.55 -3.98
C GLN A 199 -16.06 -13.32 -3.76
N LEU A 200 -15.33 -12.83 -4.79
CA LEU A 200 -13.90 -12.58 -4.70
C LEU A 200 -13.61 -11.31 -3.90
N VAL A 201 -13.32 -11.49 -2.62
CA VAL A 201 -12.92 -10.40 -1.69
C VAL A 201 -11.60 -9.72 -2.09
N LYS A 202 -10.77 -10.36 -2.93
CA LYS A 202 -9.44 -9.83 -3.35
C LYS A 202 -9.34 -9.68 -4.87
N LYS A 203 -9.99 -8.68 -5.45
CA LYS A 203 -9.76 -8.31 -6.85
C LYS A 203 -8.45 -7.53 -7.00
N VAL A 204 -7.56 -8.04 -7.86
CA VAL A 204 -6.31 -7.35 -8.21
C VAL A 204 -6.43 -6.79 -9.62
N GLU A 205 -6.34 -5.48 -9.73
CA GLU A 205 -6.31 -4.79 -11.03
C GLU A 205 -4.91 -4.90 -11.64
N LYS A 206 -4.87 -4.93 -12.97
CA LYS A 206 -3.62 -4.60 -13.66
C LYS A 206 -3.33 -3.12 -13.43
N TYR A 207 -2.06 -2.75 -13.26
CA TYR A 207 -1.67 -1.36 -13.00
C TYR A 207 -2.09 -0.40 -14.13
N ASN A 208 -2.24 -0.88 -15.37
CA ASN A 208 -2.82 -0.08 -16.47
C ASN A 208 -4.30 0.29 -16.27
N GLN A 209 -5.10 -0.55 -15.58
CA GLN A 209 -6.48 -0.23 -15.21
C GLN A 209 -6.51 0.79 -14.07
N SER A 210 -5.58 0.64 -13.10
CA SER A 210 -5.40 1.60 -12.02
C SER A 210 -5.08 3.01 -12.54
N TYR A 211 -4.22 3.11 -13.56
CA TYR A 211 -3.91 4.38 -14.23
C TYR A 211 -5.16 5.10 -14.70
N ALA A 212 -6.08 4.41 -15.37
CA ALA A 212 -7.33 5.02 -15.85
C ALA A 212 -8.21 5.50 -14.68
N SER A 213 -8.34 4.72 -13.60
CA SER A 213 -9.12 5.14 -12.42
C SER A 213 -8.54 6.39 -11.74
N VAL A 214 -7.21 6.47 -11.65
CA VAL A 214 -6.49 7.55 -10.99
C VAL A 214 -6.54 8.82 -11.84
N SER A 215 -6.35 8.69 -13.15
CA SER A 215 -6.52 9.79 -14.12
C SER A 215 -7.95 10.33 -14.11
N ASN A 216 -8.97 9.47 -14.13
CA ASN A 216 -10.37 9.87 -14.06
C ASN A 216 -10.74 10.60 -12.76
N ALA A 217 -9.98 10.39 -11.68
CA ALA A 217 -10.15 11.11 -10.42
C ALA A 217 -9.42 12.46 -10.38
N GLY A 218 -8.81 12.90 -11.48
CA GLY A 218 -8.15 14.19 -11.61
C GLY A 218 -6.72 14.21 -11.10
N PHE A 219 -6.03 13.06 -11.12
CA PHE A 219 -4.60 12.96 -10.87
C PHE A 219 -3.82 12.82 -12.19
N GLU A 220 -2.60 13.34 -12.19
CA GLU A 220 -1.61 13.17 -13.25
C GLU A 220 -0.41 12.42 -12.69
N GLN A 221 0.05 11.40 -13.43
CA GLN A 221 1.22 10.62 -13.03
C GLN A 221 2.50 11.43 -13.23
N ILE A 222 3.40 11.37 -12.24
CA ILE A 222 4.71 11.99 -12.30
C ILE A 222 5.68 11.01 -13.00
N PRO A 223 6.51 11.47 -13.95
CA PRO A 223 7.53 10.63 -14.57
C PRO A 223 8.45 9.99 -13.53
N LEU A 224 8.73 8.70 -13.71
CA LEU A 224 9.61 7.96 -12.82
C LEU A 224 11.04 8.54 -12.88
N ASN A 225 11.59 8.87 -11.71
CA ASN A 225 12.98 9.26 -11.60
C ASN A 225 13.88 8.03 -11.84
N GLN A 226 14.73 8.09 -12.86
CA GLN A 226 15.63 6.99 -13.23
C GLN A 226 16.71 6.71 -12.17
N ASP A 227 17.18 7.73 -11.46
CA ASP A 227 18.12 7.53 -10.34
C ASP A 227 17.46 6.77 -9.20
N LEU A 228 16.19 7.07 -8.90
CA LEU A 228 15.41 6.33 -7.91
C LEU A 228 15.24 4.86 -8.34
N LYS A 229 14.94 4.61 -9.62
CA LYS A 229 14.85 3.25 -10.16
C LYS A 229 16.17 2.49 -9.96
N LEU A 230 17.31 3.10 -10.30
CA LEU A 230 18.63 2.50 -10.13
C LEU A 230 18.94 2.23 -8.66
N GLN A 231 18.60 3.16 -7.75
CA GLN A 231 18.77 2.96 -6.31
C GLN A 231 17.96 1.76 -5.80
N VAL A 232 16.68 1.66 -6.19
CA VAL A 232 15.82 0.53 -5.81
C VAL A 232 16.37 -0.78 -6.38
N GLN A 233 16.83 -0.76 -7.63
CA GLN A 233 17.45 -1.94 -8.26
C GLN A 233 18.70 -2.38 -7.49
N ASN A 234 19.60 -1.46 -7.16
CA ASN A 234 20.82 -1.77 -6.41
C ASN A 234 20.51 -2.32 -5.02
N ILE A 235 19.53 -1.74 -4.31
CA ILE A 235 19.08 -2.25 -3.01
C ILE A 235 18.59 -3.69 -3.18
N LEU A 236 17.65 -3.95 -4.07
CA LEU A 236 17.09 -5.30 -4.22
C LEU A 236 18.12 -6.32 -4.69
N GLN A 237 18.99 -5.95 -5.63
CA GLN A 237 20.06 -6.83 -6.12
C GLN A 237 21.14 -7.11 -5.07
N SER A 238 21.32 -6.22 -4.07
CA SER A 238 22.20 -6.50 -2.93
C SER A 238 21.68 -7.62 -2.04
N TRP A 239 20.36 -7.86 -2.00
CA TRP A 239 19.76 -8.99 -1.31
C TRP A 239 19.84 -10.28 -2.14
N HIS A 240 19.46 -10.22 -3.42
CA HIS A 240 19.54 -11.38 -4.30
C HIS A 240 19.44 -11.02 -5.79
N LYS A 241 20.21 -11.71 -6.63
CA LYS A 241 20.26 -11.51 -8.10
C LYS A 241 18.94 -11.73 -8.85
N ASN A 242 18.01 -12.47 -8.25
CA ASN A 242 16.72 -12.79 -8.88
C ASN A 242 15.68 -11.67 -8.72
N PHE A 243 15.94 -10.67 -7.88
CA PHE A 243 15.11 -9.48 -7.87
C PHE A 243 15.26 -8.71 -9.17
N MET A 244 14.15 -8.17 -9.63
CA MET A 244 14.07 -7.42 -10.88
C MET A 244 13.37 -6.10 -10.62
N VAL A 245 13.84 -5.07 -11.32
CA VAL A 245 13.21 -3.76 -11.36
C VAL A 245 13.02 -3.37 -12.82
N ALA A 246 11.82 -2.92 -13.16
CA ALA A 246 11.49 -2.44 -14.50
C ALA A 246 10.66 -1.15 -14.38
N ASP A 247 10.53 -0.46 -15.50
CA ASP A 247 9.62 0.66 -15.64
C ASP A 247 8.63 0.39 -16.78
N ASP A 248 7.37 0.73 -16.54
CA ASP A 248 6.33 0.70 -17.58
C ASP A 248 5.26 1.74 -17.24
N LEU A 249 4.85 2.56 -18.21
CA LEU A 249 3.87 3.64 -18.01
C LEU A 249 4.13 4.47 -16.74
N ASN A 250 5.38 4.88 -16.50
CA ASN A 250 5.85 5.60 -15.30
C ASN A 250 5.64 4.87 -13.95
N TYR A 251 5.28 3.60 -13.96
CA TYR A 251 5.32 2.75 -12.77
C TYR A 251 6.74 2.22 -12.55
N LEU A 252 7.16 2.18 -11.29
CA LEU A 252 8.28 1.39 -10.83
C LEU A 252 7.79 -0.03 -10.53
N LEU A 253 8.19 -0.99 -11.34
CA LEU A 253 7.83 -2.40 -11.19
C LEU A 253 8.92 -3.14 -10.43
N MET A 254 8.54 -3.97 -9.47
CA MET A 254 9.43 -4.84 -8.68
C MET A 254 8.99 -6.29 -8.81
N GLY A 255 9.94 -7.18 -9.04
CA GLY A 255 9.67 -8.58 -9.37
C GLY A 255 10.73 -9.57 -8.90
N TRP A 256 10.44 -10.85 -9.15
CA TRP A 256 11.26 -12.00 -8.78
C TRP A 256 11.23 -13.06 -9.88
N LYS A 257 12.39 -13.58 -10.30
CA LYS A 257 12.54 -14.67 -11.29
C LYS A 257 11.65 -14.53 -12.54
N GLY A 258 11.67 -13.36 -13.16
CA GLY A 258 10.92 -13.09 -14.39
C GLY A 258 9.49 -12.63 -14.19
N ARG A 259 8.99 -12.55 -12.94
CA ARG A 259 7.64 -12.10 -12.64
C ARG A 259 7.61 -10.80 -11.85
N MET A 260 6.97 -9.78 -12.41
CA MET A 260 6.64 -8.56 -11.66
C MET A 260 5.55 -8.88 -10.64
N LEU A 261 5.75 -8.43 -9.40
CA LEU A 261 4.85 -8.67 -8.26
C LEU A 261 4.19 -7.39 -7.76
N HIS A 262 4.91 -6.27 -7.82
CA HIS A 262 4.47 -5.00 -7.28
C HIS A 262 4.75 -3.85 -8.26
N ALA A 263 3.86 -2.86 -8.25
CA ALA A 263 4.01 -1.61 -8.98
C ALA A 263 3.82 -0.44 -8.01
N LEU A 264 4.65 0.58 -8.15
CA LEU A 264 4.53 1.86 -7.46
C LEU A 264 4.46 2.99 -8.47
N ASP A 265 3.61 3.96 -8.22
CA ASP A 265 3.61 5.22 -8.96
C ASP A 265 3.34 6.39 -8.01
N VAL A 266 3.72 7.56 -8.50
CA VAL A 266 3.49 8.84 -7.84
C VAL A 266 2.64 9.67 -8.77
N CYS A 267 1.56 10.24 -8.25
CA CYS A 267 0.69 11.14 -8.96
C CYS A 267 0.56 12.47 -8.21
N ARG A 268 0.13 13.50 -8.90
CA ARG A 268 -0.19 14.81 -8.33
C ARG A 268 -1.48 15.36 -8.92
N GLY A 269 -2.06 16.36 -8.27
CA GLY A 269 -3.12 17.15 -8.91
C GLY A 269 -2.58 17.99 -10.07
N PRO A 270 -3.43 18.40 -11.03
CA PRO A 270 -3.08 19.46 -11.97
C PRO A 270 -2.63 20.72 -11.21
N ARG A 271 -1.55 21.34 -11.70
CA ARG A 271 -1.10 22.64 -11.20
C ARG A 271 -2.10 23.69 -11.70
N VAL A 272 -2.76 24.37 -10.77
CA VAL A 272 -3.58 25.57 -11.06
C VAL A 272 -2.66 26.77 -11.18
#